data_AF-A0A5J5D521-F1
#
_entry.id   AF-A0A5J5D521-F1
#
_cell.length_a   1.000
_cell.length_b   1.000
_cell.length_c   1.000
_cell.angle_alpha   90.00
_cell.angle_beta   90.00
_cell.angle_gamma   90.00
#
_symmetry.space_group_name_H-M   'P 1'
#
loop_
_entity.id
_entity.type
_entity.pdbx_description
1 polymer ?
#
loop_
_entity_poly.entity_id
_entity_poly.type
_entity_poly.pdbx_seq_one_letter_code
_entity_poly.pdbx_strand_id
1 'polypeptide(L)'
;MRRVRRKAGNKDKVFGCDLLEHLAASNQEIPQVLQCCSEFVEKQGIVDGIYRLSGVSSNIQKLRSEFESDGTPDLHKDVYLQDIHCVSSLCKAYFRELPNPLLTYQLYDKFAEAVAIQLEEERLVKIRDVLQELPAPHYR
;
A
#
# COMPACT_ATOMS: atom_id res chain seq x y z
N MET A 1 -11.58 -42.07 5.51
CA MET A 1 -10.46 -41.13 5.64
C MET A 1 -10.83 -39.81 4.96
N ARG A 2 -11.19 -38.77 5.73
CA ARG A 2 -11.44 -37.43 5.17
C ARG A 2 -10.08 -36.78 4.89
N ARG A 3 -9.74 -36.55 3.62
CA ARG A 3 -8.58 -35.72 3.23
C ARG A 3 -8.84 -34.30 3.73
N VAL A 4 -8.18 -33.93 4.81
CA VAL A 4 -8.05 -32.52 5.22
C VAL A 4 -7.31 -31.83 4.08
N ARG A 5 -8.03 -30.98 3.35
CA ARG A 5 -7.46 -30.05 2.36
C ARG A 5 -6.49 -29.17 3.15
N ARG A 6 -5.18 -29.40 3.02
CA ARG A 6 -4.18 -28.44 3.49
C ARG A 6 -4.46 -27.13 2.76
N LYS A 7 -4.90 -26.11 3.50
CA LYS A 7 -5.04 -24.73 3.01
C LYS A 7 -3.66 -24.35 2.46
N ALA A 8 -3.56 -24.11 1.15
CA ALA A 8 -2.32 -23.64 0.54
C ALA A 8 -1.85 -22.41 1.34
N GLY A 9 -0.61 -22.44 1.81
CA GLY A 9 -0.06 -21.39 2.66
C GLY A 9 -0.10 -20.04 1.94
N ASN A 10 -0.38 -18.99 2.70
CA ASN A 10 -0.52 -17.59 2.32
C ASN A 10 0.76 -16.93 1.74
N LYS A 11 1.69 -17.73 1.17
CA LYS A 11 3.06 -17.29 0.89
C LYS A 11 3.22 -16.38 -0.33
N ASP A 12 2.22 -16.35 -1.21
CA ASP A 12 2.31 -15.63 -2.50
C ASP A 12 1.34 -14.44 -2.61
N LYS A 13 0.63 -14.09 -1.52
CA LYS A 13 -0.33 -12.98 -1.57
C LYS A 13 0.34 -11.65 -1.22
N VAL A 14 0.49 -10.80 -2.23
CA VAL A 14 0.98 -9.42 -2.08
C VAL A 14 -0.10 -8.51 -1.51
N PHE A 15 -1.37 -8.69 -1.89
CA PHE A 15 -2.49 -7.85 -1.49
C PHE A 15 -3.39 -8.54 -0.47
N GLY A 16 -3.97 -7.76 0.45
CA GLY A 16 -4.90 -8.28 1.45
C GLY A 16 -4.26 -9.08 2.58
N CYS A 17 -2.94 -9.13 2.64
CA CYS A 17 -2.18 -9.73 3.73
C CYS A 17 -1.83 -8.68 4.80
N ASP A 18 -1.61 -9.12 6.03
CA ASP A 18 -1.12 -8.24 7.08
C ASP A 18 0.27 -7.70 6.72
N LEU A 19 0.51 -6.42 7.02
CA LEU A 19 1.74 -5.74 6.62
C LEU A 19 2.98 -6.38 7.25
N LEU A 20 2.90 -6.77 8.53
CA LEU A 20 4.03 -7.41 9.22
C LEU A 20 4.29 -8.80 8.65
N GLU A 21 3.24 -9.57 8.40
CA GLU A 21 3.36 -10.91 7.78
C GLU A 21 3.97 -10.82 6.38
N HIS A 22 3.54 -9.85 5.57
CA HIS A 22 4.06 -9.63 4.23
C HIS A 22 5.55 -9.31 4.27
N LEU A 23 5.97 -8.32 5.06
CA LEU A 23 7.37 -7.90 5.14
C LEU A 23 8.28 -8.99 5.71
N ALA A 24 7.79 -9.76 6.68
CA ALA A 24 8.51 -10.91 7.21
C ALA A 24 8.67 -12.03 6.16
N ALA A 25 7.65 -12.26 5.32
CA ALA A 25 7.69 -13.28 4.27
C ALA A 25 8.58 -12.88 3.09
N SER A 26 8.60 -11.60 2.70
CA SER A 26 9.41 -11.08 1.60
C SER A 26 10.84 -10.70 2.00
N ASN A 27 11.13 -10.65 3.30
CA ASN A 27 12.38 -10.15 3.86
C ASN A 27 12.72 -8.75 3.30
N GLN A 28 11.69 -7.89 3.23
CA GLN A 28 11.79 -6.50 2.80
C GLN A 28 11.47 -5.57 3.97
N GLU A 29 11.96 -4.34 3.92
CA GLU A 29 11.57 -3.31 4.89
C GLU A 29 10.31 -2.56 4.48
N ILE A 30 10.08 -2.41 3.18
CA ILE A 30 8.93 -1.74 2.56
C ILE A 30 8.36 -2.69 1.49
N PRO A 31 7.02 -2.79 1.33
CA PRO A 31 6.43 -3.61 0.29
C PRO A 31 6.89 -3.17 -1.10
N GLN A 32 7.40 -4.11 -1.89
CA GLN A 32 7.95 -3.83 -3.22
C GLN A 32 6.95 -3.13 -4.15
N VAL A 33 5.66 -3.49 -4.07
CA VAL A 33 4.59 -2.81 -4.80
C VAL A 33 4.50 -1.32 -4.49
N LEU A 34 4.73 -0.92 -3.23
CA LEU A 34 4.71 0.49 -2.85
C LEU A 34 5.93 1.20 -3.42
N GLN A 35 7.12 0.61 -3.27
CA GLN A 35 8.37 1.17 -3.78
C GLN A 35 8.34 1.36 -5.30
N CYS A 36 8.02 0.31 -6.06
CA CYS A 36 7.98 0.38 -7.52
C CYS A 36 6.92 1.38 -8.01
N CYS A 37 5.72 1.37 -7.42
CA CYS A 37 4.67 2.28 -7.83
C CYS A 37 5.01 3.74 -7.50
N SER A 38 5.55 4.03 -6.31
CA SER A 38 5.90 5.40 -5.91
C SER A 38 7.02 5.95 -6.79
N GLU A 39 8.10 5.20 -7.00
CA GLU A 39 9.21 5.60 -7.85
C GLU A 39 8.78 5.85 -9.30
N PHE A 40 7.87 5.02 -9.83
CA PHE A 40 7.30 5.22 -11.15
C PHE A 40 6.47 6.49 -11.22
N VAL A 41 5.58 6.73 -10.24
CA VAL A 41 4.73 7.92 -10.20
C VAL A 41 5.56 9.19 -10.00
N GLU A 42 6.65 9.16 -9.24
CA GLU A 42 7.56 10.30 -9.10
C GLU A 42 8.25 10.65 -10.43
N LYS A 43 8.62 9.63 -11.22
CA LYS A 43 9.33 9.82 -12.50
C LYS A 43 8.39 10.15 -13.67
N GLN A 44 7.22 9.52 -13.72
CA GLN A 44 6.31 9.54 -14.88
C GLN A 44 4.94 10.14 -14.56
N GLY A 45 4.60 10.32 -13.28
CA GLY A 45 3.25 10.63 -12.81
C GLY A 45 2.93 12.11 -12.63
N ILE A 46 3.75 13.02 -13.16
CA ILE A 46 3.42 14.45 -13.26
C ILE A 46 2.40 14.63 -14.40
N VAL A 47 1.17 14.18 -14.14
CA VAL A 47 0.02 14.21 -15.04
C VAL A 47 -1.21 14.72 -14.31
N ASP A 48 -2.22 15.16 -15.07
CA ASP A 48 -3.45 15.68 -14.49
C ASP A 48 -4.16 14.64 -13.62
N GLY A 49 -4.42 15.00 -12.36
CA GLY A 49 -5.22 14.18 -11.46
C GLY A 49 -4.58 12.85 -11.06
N ILE A 50 -3.24 12.74 -11.02
CA ILE A 50 -2.56 11.61 -10.40
C ILE A 50 -3.09 11.35 -8.98
N TYR A 51 -3.27 10.08 -8.60
CA TYR A 51 -3.98 9.63 -7.39
C TYR A 51 -5.48 9.98 -7.27
N ARG A 52 -6.01 10.96 -8.02
CA ARG A 52 -7.45 11.29 -8.07
C ARG A 52 -8.20 10.48 -9.13
N LEU A 53 -7.71 10.46 -10.36
CA LEU A 53 -8.28 9.69 -11.46
C LEU A 53 -7.97 8.20 -11.29
N SER A 54 -8.90 7.37 -11.75
CA SER A 54 -8.73 5.91 -11.73
C SER A 54 -8.18 5.44 -13.06
N GLY A 55 -7.26 4.48 -13.01
CA GLY A 55 -6.78 3.79 -14.21
C GLY A 55 -7.80 2.81 -14.76
N VAL A 56 -7.50 2.26 -15.92
CA VAL A 56 -8.34 1.25 -16.56
C VAL A 56 -8.32 -0.02 -15.72
N SER A 57 -9.50 -0.52 -15.33
CA SER A 57 -9.65 -1.67 -14.43
C SER A 57 -8.88 -2.91 -14.89
N SER A 58 -8.90 -3.22 -16.19
CA SER A 58 -8.14 -4.35 -16.76
C SER A 58 -6.63 -4.19 -16.62
N ASN A 59 -6.10 -2.97 -16.76
CA ASN A 59 -4.68 -2.68 -16.57
C ASN A 59 -4.29 -2.80 -15.11
N ILE A 60 -5.14 -2.35 -14.18
CA ILE A 60 -4.94 -2.52 -12.73
C ILE A 60 -4.87 -4.02 -12.37
N GLN A 61 -5.82 -4.83 -12.86
CA GLN A 61 -5.84 -6.26 -12.58
C GLN A 61 -4.66 -7.01 -13.22
N LYS A 62 -4.26 -6.59 -14.43
CA LYS A 62 -3.05 -7.13 -15.08
C LYS A 62 -1.82 -6.84 -14.24
N LEU A 63 -1.60 -5.58 -13.86
CA LEU A 63 -0.43 -5.18 -13.07
C LEU A 63 -0.42 -5.84 -11.69
N ARG A 64 -1.58 -5.96 -11.04
CA ARG A 64 -1.76 -6.73 -9.79
C ARG A 64 -1.24 -8.16 -9.95
N SER A 65 -1.65 -8.83 -11.02
CA SER A 65 -1.26 -10.22 -11.29
C SER A 65 0.25 -10.34 -11.54
N GLU A 66 0.85 -9.36 -12.23
CA GLU A 66 2.31 -9.34 -12.45
C GLU A 66 3.07 -9.15 -11.12
N PHE A 67 2.58 -8.33 -10.17
CA PHE A 67 3.15 -8.26 -8.82
C PHE A 67 2.97 -9.55 -8.02
N GLU A 68 1.81 -10.20 -8.08
CA GLU A 68 1.55 -11.46 -7.35
C GLU A 68 2.32 -12.66 -7.91
N SER A 69 2.79 -12.60 -9.16
CA SER A 69 3.54 -13.70 -9.82
C SER A 69 5.04 -13.47 -9.88
N ASP A 70 5.47 -12.30 -10.37
CA ASP A 70 6.87 -12.01 -10.67
C ASP A 70 7.54 -11.14 -9.57
N GLY A 71 6.75 -10.49 -8.71
CA GLY A 71 7.22 -9.55 -7.66
C GLY A 71 7.69 -8.20 -8.21
N THR A 72 8.37 -8.19 -9.36
CA THR A 72 8.94 -7.00 -10.01
C THR A 72 8.42 -6.82 -11.44
N PRO A 73 7.19 -6.31 -11.65
CA PRO A 73 6.71 -5.99 -12.98
C PRO A 73 7.51 -4.86 -13.62
N ASP A 74 7.72 -4.96 -14.92
CA ASP A 74 8.22 -3.84 -15.72
C ASP A 74 7.10 -2.81 -15.95
N LEU A 75 7.18 -1.70 -15.21
CA LEU A 75 6.24 -0.57 -15.28
C LEU A 75 6.45 0.30 -16.54
N HIS A 76 7.52 0.08 -17.32
CA HIS A 76 7.80 0.85 -18.53
C HIS A 76 7.19 0.24 -19.81
N LYS A 77 6.40 -0.84 -19.68
CA LYS A 77 5.57 -1.34 -20.78
C LYS A 77 4.59 -0.26 -21.25
N ASP A 78 4.35 -0.19 -22.56
CA ASP A 78 3.44 0.78 -23.19
C ASP A 78 2.06 0.83 -22.53
N VAL A 79 1.54 -0.32 -22.13
CA VAL A 79 0.23 -0.44 -21.46
C VAL A 79 0.13 0.39 -20.17
N TYR A 80 1.23 0.55 -19.43
CA TYR A 80 1.27 1.30 -18.18
C TYR A 80 1.69 2.75 -18.40
N LEU A 81 2.56 3.02 -19.38
CA LEU A 81 2.92 4.39 -19.76
C LEU A 81 1.73 5.16 -20.37
N GLN A 82 0.85 4.47 -21.11
CA GLN A 82 -0.38 5.06 -21.64
C GLN A 82 -1.50 5.19 -20.61
N ASP A 83 -1.40 4.49 -19.48
CA ASP A 83 -2.39 4.50 -18.39
C ASP A 83 -1.70 4.58 -17.02
N ILE A 84 -0.96 5.66 -16.80
CA ILE A 84 -0.22 5.93 -15.55
C ILE A 84 -1.14 5.85 -14.32
N HIS A 85 -2.43 6.19 -14.49
CA HIS A 85 -3.41 6.11 -13.42
C HIS A 85 -3.62 4.69 -12.90
N CYS A 86 -3.36 3.63 -13.68
CA CYS A 86 -3.45 2.26 -13.19
C CYS A 86 -2.41 1.95 -12.11
N VAL A 87 -1.19 2.48 -12.25
CA VAL A 87 -0.09 2.32 -11.27
C VAL A 87 -0.45 3.00 -9.95
N SER A 88 -0.90 4.26 -10.02
CA SER A 88 -1.37 4.98 -8.82
C SER A 88 -2.61 4.33 -8.19
N SER A 89 -3.48 3.74 -9.00
CA SER A 89 -4.67 3.03 -8.52
C SER A 89 -4.32 1.74 -7.80
N LEU A 90 -3.32 1.01 -8.29
CA LEU A 90 -2.81 -0.19 -7.65
C LEU A 90 -2.09 0.13 -6.33
N CYS A 91 -1.26 1.19 -6.32
CA CYS A 91 -0.62 1.69 -5.10
C CYS A 91 -1.65 1.99 -3.98
N LYS A 92 -2.73 2.71 -4.33
CA LYS A 92 -3.85 2.96 -3.41
C LYS A 92 -4.56 1.68 -2.98
N ALA A 93 -4.71 0.72 -3.90
CA ALA A 93 -5.38 -0.55 -3.61
C ALA A 93 -4.62 -1.36 -2.55
N TYR A 94 -3.29 -1.35 -2.56
CA TYR A 94 -2.48 -2.00 -1.53
C TYR A 94 -2.87 -1.53 -0.13
N PHE A 95 -2.83 -0.22 0.14
CA PHE A 95 -3.18 0.33 1.45
C PHE A 95 -4.63 0.07 1.85
N ARG A 96 -5.56 0.16 0.90
CA ARG A 96 -7.00 -0.05 1.15
C ARG A 96 -7.31 -1.50 1.52
N GLU A 97 -6.54 -2.44 0.98
CA GLU A 97 -6.78 -3.88 1.20
C GLU A 97 -6.06 -4.42 2.43
N LEU A 98 -5.19 -3.64 3.09
CA LEU A 98 -4.57 -4.07 4.35
C LEU A 98 -5.66 -4.42 5.38
N PRO A 99 -5.55 -5.59 6.06
CA PRO A 99 -6.54 -5.98 7.07
C PRO A 99 -6.53 -5.06 8.30
N ASN A 100 -5.39 -4.43 8.60
CA ASN A 100 -5.26 -3.33 9.55
C ASN A 100 -4.67 -2.14 8.77
N PRO A 101 -5.33 -0.97 8.71
CA PRO A 101 -4.86 0.16 7.91
C PRO A 101 -3.46 0.62 8.35
N LEU A 102 -2.78 1.38 7.49
CA LEU A 102 -1.43 1.87 7.77
C LEU A 102 -1.35 2.63 9.12
N LEU A 103 -2.34 3.48 9.42
CA LEU A 103 -2.40 4.21 10.70
C LEU A 103 -2.98 3.40 11.87
N THR A 104 -3.30 2.12 11.64
CA THR A 104 -3.84 1.14 12.58
C THR A 104 -5.20 1.50 13.19
N TYR A 105 -6.03 0.50 13.48
CA TYR A 105 -7.28 0.74 14.21
C TYR A 105 -7.02 1.17 15.67
N GLN A 106 -5.93 0.70 16.27
CA GLN A 106 -5.59 0.96 17.67
C GLN A 106 -5.28 2.43 17.96
N LEU A 107 -4.79 3.17 16.97
CA LEU A 107 -4.43 4.59 17.11
C LEU A 107 -5.45 5.54 16.50
N TYR A 108 -6.57 5.03 15.95
CA TYR A 108 -7.57 5.86 15.26
C TYR A 108 -8.08 7.02 16.13
N ASP A 109 -8.52 6.72 17.36
CA ASP A 109 -9.06 7.74 18.26
C ASP A 109 -7.99 8.78 18.63
N LYS A 110 -6.74 8.35 18.82
CA LYS A 110 -5.61 9.25 19.10
C LYS A 110 -5.33 10.19 17.93
N PHE A 111 -5.39 9.70 16.69
CA PHE A 111 -5.26 10.54 15.50
C PHE A 111 -6.43 11.52 15.37
N ALA A 112 -7.66 11.08 15.63
CA ALA A 112 -8.85 11.94 15.58
C ALA A 112 -8.76 13.07 16.61
N GLU A 113 -8.37 12.76 17.86
CA GLU A 113 -8.10 13.74 18.91
C GLU A 113 -7.00 14.72 18.50
N ALA A 114 -5.90 14.23 17.93
CA ALA A 114 -4.80 15.08 17.49
C ALA A 114 -5.24 16.08 16.42
N VAL A 115 -6.00 15.65 15.41
CA VAL A 115 -6.46 16.51 14.32
C VAL A 115 -7.52 17.52 14.77
N ALA A 116 -8.26 17.24 15.85
CA ALA A 116 -9.25 18.16 16.41
C ALA A 116 -8.64 19.39 17.12
N ILE A 117 -7.34 19.37 17.41
CA ILE A 117 -6.62 20.50 18.03
C ILE A 117 -6.61 21.70 17.08
N GLN A 118 -7.08 22.84 17.59
CA GLN A 118 -7.22 24.07 16.79
C GLN A 118 -5.87 24.72 16.50
N LEU A 119 -5.01 24.82 17.53
CA LEU A 119 -3.69 25.42 17.39
C LEU A 119 -2.77 24.49 16.60
N GLU A 120 -2.27 24.98 15.47
CA GLU A 120 -1.50 24.17 14.53
C GLU A 120 -0.22 23.58 15.14
N GLU A 121 0.52 24.37 15.92
CA GLU A 121 1.75 23.91 16.56
C GLU A 121 1.50 22.74 17.53
N GLU A 122 0.46 22.85 18.36
CA GLU A 122 0.04 21.78 19.27
C GLU A 122 -0.47 20.55 18.51
N ARG A 123 -1.24 20.75 17.43
CA ARG A 123 -1.70 19.68 16.55
C ARG A 123 -0.53 18.91 15.95
N LEU A 124 0.50 19.61 15.45
CA LEU A 124 1.69 18.99 14.88
C LEU A 124 2.46 18.17 15.92
N VAL A 125 2.66 18.71 17.12
CA VAL A 125 3.29 17.97 18.22
C VAL A 125 2.51 16.70 18.54
N LYS A 126 1.18 16.82 18.70
CA LYS A 126 0.34 15.67 19.04
C LYS A 126 0.33 14.61 17.94
N ILE A 127 0.22 14.99 16.67
CA ILE A 127 0.29 14.04 15.53
C ILE A 127 1.63 13.30 15.55
N ARG A 128 2.75 14.00 15.76
CA ARG A 128 4.07 13.38 15.85
C ARG A 128 4.16 12.37 16.99
N ASP A 129 3.62 12.71 18.16
CA ASP A 129 3.63 11.81 19.30
C ASP A 129 2.83 10.53 19.01
N VAL A 130 1.67 10.63 18.35
CA VAL A 130 0.87 9.47 17.94
C VAL A 130 1.60 8.64 16.87
N LEU A 131 2.27 9.29 15.91
CA LEU A 131 3.08 8.58 14.89
C LEU A 131 4.19 7.73 15.52
N GLN A 132 4.81 8.19 16.61
CA GLN A 132 5.85 7.43 17.32
C GLN A 132 5.32 6.17 18.02
N GLU A 133 4.01 6.05 18.23
CA GLU A 133 3.38 4.85 18.78
C GLU A 133 3.08 3.78 17.71
N LEU A 134 3.22 4.10 16.43
CA LEU A 134 3.00 3.13 15.36
C LEU A 134 4.00 1.97 15.45
N PRO A 135 3.57 0.73 15.13
CA PRO A 135 4.53 -0.36 14.90
C PRO A 135 5.56 0.05 13.85
N ALA A 136 6.83 -0.33 14.04
CA ALA A 136 7.92 0.09 13.15
C ALA A 136 7.67 -0.14 11.65
N PRO A 137 6.98 -1.22 11.20
CA PRO A 137 6.64 -1.40 9.79
C PRO A 137 5.53 -0.49 9.26
N HIS A 138 4.69 0.06 10.14
CA HIS A 138 3.65 1.03 9.78
C HIS A 138 4.17 2.47 9.75
N TYR A 139 5.29 2.73 10.42
CA TYR A 139 5.92 4.05 10.52
C TYR A 139 6.96 4.35 9.43
N ARG A 140 7.73 3.33 9.02
CA ARG A 140 8.76 3.43 7.98
C ARG A 140 8.16 3.74 6.61
#